data_AF-A0A4Y9ZX93-F1
#
_entry.id   AF-A0A4Y9ZX93-F1
#
_cell.length_a   1.000
_cell.length_b   1.000
_cell.length_c   1.000
_cell.angle_alpha   90.00
_cell.angle_beta   90.00
_cell.angle_gamma   90.00
#
_symmetry.space_group_name_H-M   'P 1'
#
loop_
_entity.id
_entity.type
_entity.pdbx_description
1 polymer ?
#
loop_
_entity_poly.entity_id
_entity_poly.type
_entity_poly.pdbx_seq_one_letter_code
_entity_poly.pdbx_strand_id
1 'polypeptide(L)'
;MLSSIFRRMIFASFGPRPFVEIMTCNGPCRICDPKKKSQHGGSSATFTGIRIMRHRAAMSRDESTVTAFATGTIAKLLAQIGHSGEDEEVRRAFEQGSKWADVKATSRSVGVLFPEEGEEVLGGQWISVVQRETVVPARRTISLNVDLGEAEGEKKVGFEVWEVKEGIKVDKVKPPKEEEEEPLEEEEEEEEEEIEVKEKTIEKDSFLTSVGFSAQHATKIKGRWQTKVDIQFVIGSDGGIEVSAWEVGKAGRGEKASSSVPPLQ
;
A
#
# COMPACT_ATOMS: atom_id res chain seq x y z
N MET A 1 -33.94 34.10 -25.08
CA MET A 1 -33.20 35.17 -24.38
C MET A 1 -33.21 34.82 -22.90
N LEU A 2 -32.15 34.55 -22.15
CA LEU A 2 -30.69 34.66 -22.31
C LEU A 2 -30.05 33.75 -21.24
N SER A 3 -28.95 33.07 -21.63
CA SER A 3 -27.75 32.71 -20.86
C SER A 3 -27.89 32.01 -19.49
N SER A 4 -27.52 30.72 -19.35
CA SER A 4 -26.13 30.24 -19.12
C SER A 4 -25.40 30.96 -17.98
N ILE A 5 -25.12 30.23 -16.88
CA ILE A 5 -23.81 30.13 -16.18
C ILE A 5 -23.87 28.85 -15.30
N PHE A 6 -23.33 27.78 -15.85
CA PHE A 6 -22.88 26.58 -15.13
C PHE A 6 -21.36 26.66 -15.18
N ARG A 7 -20.66 26.90 -14.06
CA ARG A 7 -19.23 26.57 -13.86
C ARG A 7 -18.64 27.08 -12.54
N ARG A 8 -18.13 26.13 -11.75
CA ARG A 8 -16.81 26.06 -11.05
C ARG A 8 -16.95 25.64 -9.58
N MET A 9 -17.05 24.33 -9.36
CA MET A 9 -16.38 23.71 -8.22
C MET A 9 -14.93 23.46 -8.64
N ILE A 10 -14.00 24.18 -8.00
CA ILE A 10 -12.57 23.87 -8.01
C ILE A 10 -12.33 23.02 -6.76
N PHE A 11 -12.25 21.70 -6.92
CA PHE A 11 -11.55 20.87 -5.94
C PHE A 11 -10.07 20.91 -6.31
N ALA A 12 -9.30 21.71 -5.59
CA ALA A 12 -7.85 21.68 -5.63
C ALA A 12 -7.39 20.40 -4.91
N SER A 13 -7.05 19.35 -5.68
CA SER A 13 -6.28 18.23 -5.15
C SER A 13 -4.81 18.65 -5.05
N PHE A 14 -4.34 19.03 -3.87
CA PHE A 14 -2.92 19.16 -3.58
C PHE A 14 -2.49 18.06 -2.63
N GLY A 15 -1.90 17.02 -3.21
CA GLY A 15 -1.11 15.99 -2.55
C GLY A 15 -0.24 15.33 -3.62
N PRO A 16 1.06 15.10 -3.38
CA PRO A 16 1.94 14.51 -4.37
C PRO A 16 1.49 13.07 -4.62
N ARG A 17 0.92 12.81 -5.79
CA ARG A 17 0.75 11.43 -6.26
C ARG A 17 2.15 10.91 -6.55
N PRO A 18 2.60 9.78 -5.99
CA PRO A 18 3.78 9.11 -6.52
C PRO A 18 3.46 8.70 -7.95
N PHE A 19 4.09 9.41 -8.90
CA PHE A 19 4.07 9.04 -10.30
C PHE A 19 5.00 7.83 -10.46
N VAL A 20 4.42 6.64 -10.59
CA VAL A 20 5.18 5.43 -10.92
C VAL A 20 5.29 5.38 -12.43
N GLU A 21 6.35 5.96 -12.98
CA GLU A 21 6.69 5.82 -14.39
C GLU A 21 7.50 4.54 -14.57
N ILE A 22 6.90 3.53 -15.19
CA ILE A 22 7.62 2.36 -15.67
C ILE A 22 8.25 2.77 -17.01
N MET A 23 9.44 3.37 -16.97
CA MET A 23 10.23 3.54 -18.19
C MET A 23 10.80 2.18 -18.60
N THR A 24 10.18 1.55 -19.58
CA THR A 24 10.84 0.51 -20.37
C THR A 24 11.80 1.19 -21.35
N CYS A 25 13.09 1.19 -21.05
CA CYS A 25 14.11 1.62 -22.00
C CYS A 25 14.22 0.60 -23.15
N ASN A 26 13.43 0.80 -24.21
CA ASN A 26 13.65 0.16 -25.50
C ASN A 26 14.45 1.11 -26.39
N GLY A 27 15.76 1.16 -26.19
CA GLY A 27 16.68 1.91 -27.04
C GLY A 27 18.09 2.01 -26.44
N PRO A 28 19.15 2.07 -27.27
CA PRO A 28 20.52 2.13 -26.79
C PRO A 28 20.81 3.47 -26.09
N CYS A 29 20.93 3.41 -24.77
CA CYS A 29 21.25 4.55 -23.94
C CYS A 29 22.76 4.86 -24.05
N ARG A 30 23.12 6.06 -24.52
CA ARG A 30 24.52 6.51 -24.73
C ARG A 30 25.29 6.86 -23.44
N ILE A 31 24.76 6.52 -22.26
CA ILE A 31 25.34 6.89 -20.96
C ILE A 31 26.16 5.74 -20.33
N CYS A 32 26.16 4.56 -20.95
CA CYS A 32 26.96 3.42 -20.49
C CYS A 32 27.98 3.02 -21.56
N ASP A 33 29.14 3.67 -21.59
CA ASP A 33 30.29 3.24 -22.38
C ASP A 33 31.42 2.75 -21.44
N PRO A 34 31.46 1.45 -21.07
CA PRO A 34 32.61 0.89 -20.38
C PRO A 34 33.50 0.18 -21.41
N LYS A 35 34.30 0.94 -22.16
CA LYS A 35 35.45 0.34 -22.85
C LYS A 35 36.54 0.01 -21.83
N LYS A 36 36.47 -1.17 -21.22
CA LYS A 36 37.65 -1.99 -20.90
C LYS A 36 37.28 -3.38 -20.38
N LYS A 37 37.82 -4.38 -21.09
CA LYS A 37 38.29 -5.70 -20.64
C LYS A 37 37.24 -6.71 -20.15
N SER A 38 37.11 -7.79 -20.90
CA SER A 38 37.73 -9.10 -20.57
C SER A 38 36.82 -10.24 -21.00
N GLN A 39 37.35 -11.09 -21.87
CA GLN A 39 36.80 -12.40 -22.18
C GLN A 39 36.79 -13.25 -20.90
N HIS A 40 35.63 -13.80 -20.53
CA HIS A 40 35.47 -15.19 -20.12
C HIS A 40 33.98 -15.56 -20.09
N GLY A 41 33.68 -16.73 -20.64
CA GLY A 41 32.35 -17.29 -20.69
C GLY A 41 31.87 -17.78 -19.33
N GLY A 42 30.56 -17.76 -19.13
CA GLY A 42 29.92 -18.30 -17.95
C GLY A 42 28.47 -17.86 -17.85
N SER A 43 27.57 -18.82 -18.08
CA SER A 43 26.16 -18.91 -17.67
C SER A 43 25.42 -17.60 -17.35
N SER A 44 24.49 -17.22 -18.23
CA SER A 44 23.48 -16.19 -18.01
C SER A 44 22.42 -16.69 -17.02
N ALA A 45 22.63 -16.48 -15.72
CA ALA A 45 21.55 -16.54 -14.74
C ALA A 45 20.79 -15.20 -14.78
N THR A 46 19.62 -15.19 -15.42
CA THR A 46 18.70 -14.05 -15.36
C THR A 46 18.01 -14.04 -14.00
N PHE A 47 18.54 -13.24 -13.08
CA PHE A 47 17.89 -12.92 -11.81
C PHE A 47 16.81 -11.86 -12.05
N THR A 48 15.54 -12.28 -12.13
CA THR A 48 14.38 -11.39 -12.30
C THR A 48 13.97 -10.81 -10.95
N GLY A 49 14.80 -9.96 -10.36
CA GLY A 49 14.48 -9.22 -9.14
C GLY A 49 13.72 -7.92 -9.44
N ILE A 50 12.54 -7.74 -8.86
CA ILE A 50 11.80 -6.47 -8.89
C ILE A 50 12.60 -5.44 -8.09
N ARG A 51 13.30 -4.54 -8.79
CA ARG A 51 14.07 -3.46 -8.16
C ARG A 51 13.17 -2.23 -7.97
N ILE A 52 12.57 -2.10 -6.79
CA ILE A 52 11.85 -0.88 -6.39
C ILE A 52 12.89 0.22 -6.13
N MET A 53 13.15 1.08 -7.13
CA MET A 53 13.97 2.28 -6.92
C MET A 53 13.17 3.33 -6.16
N ARG A 54 13.37 3.40 -4.83
CA ARG A 54 12.91 4.53 -4.02
C ARG A 54 13.82 5.73 -4.28
N HIS A 55 13.37 6.70 -5.06
CA HIS A 55 13.96 8.04 -5.05
C HIS A 55 13.70 8.69 -3.69
N ARG A 56 14.65 8.58 -2.77
CA ARG A 56 14.63 9.28 -1.48
C ARG A 56 15.27 10.66 -1.69
N ALA A 57 14.48 11.64 -2.12
CA ALA A 57 14.88 13.04 -1.95
C ALA A 57 14.79 13.35 -0.44
N ALA A 58 15.93 13.33 0.25
CA ALA A 58 16.00 13.69 1.65
C ALA A 58 15.88 15.21 1.78
N MET A 59 14.66 15.73 1.92
CA MET A 59 14.42 17.08 2.43
C MET A 59 14.29 16.99 3.96
N SER A 60 15.42 16.96 4.68
CA SER A 60 15.39 17.12 6.14
C SER A 60 15.30 18.62 6.45
N ARG A 61 14.14 19.08 6.94
CA ARG A 61 14.00 20.40 7.60
C ARG A 61 14.38 20.26 9.07
N ASP A 62 14.93 21.31 9.67
CA ASP A 62 15.15 21.35 11.12
C ASP A 62 13.81 21.34 11.87
N GLU A 63 13.82 20.81 13.10
CA GLU A 63 12.64 20.60 13.94
C GLU A 63 11.87 21.90 14.21
N SER A 64 12.59 23.00 14.49
CA SER A 64 11.98 24.32 14.70
C SER A 64 11.23 24.84 13.47
N THR A 65 11.77 24.63 12.28
CA THR A 65 11.13 25.03 11.02
C THR A 65 9.90 24.18 10.72
N VAL A 66 9.89 22.89 11.07
CA VAL A 66 8.71 22.03 10.89
C VAL A 66 7.54 22.53 11.75
N THR A 67 7.79 22.80 13.02
CA THR A 67 6.76 23.28 13.95
C THR A 67 6.23 24.64 13.55
N ALA A 68 7.12 25.62 13.30
CA ALA A 68 6.71 26.97 12.89
C ALA A 68 5.89 26.97 11.59
N PHE A 69 6.30 26.15 10.61
CA PHE A 69 5.58 25.99 9.35
C PHE A 69 4.19 25.36 9.57
N ALA A 70 4.10 24.31 10.39
CA ALA A 70 2.84 23.63 10.70
C ALA A 70 1.86 24.59 11.40
N THR A 71 2.30 25.28 12.46
CA THR A 71 1.48 26.24 13.19
C THR A 71 1.02 27.39 12.30
N GLY A 72 1.91 27.98 11.50
CA GLY A 72 1.56 29.06 10.57
C GLY A 72 0.52 28.62 9.53
N THR A 73 0.63 27.39 9.03
CA THR A 73 -0.32 26.82 8.07
C THR A 73 -1.69 26.59 8.70
N ILE A 74 -1.74 25.98 9.89
CA ILE A 74 -2.99 25.74 10.62
C ILE A 74 -3.66 27.07 11.00
N ALA A 75 -2.90 28.04 11.52
CA ALA A 75 -3.42 29.36 11.87
C ALA A 75 -4.03 30.09 10.65
N LYS A 76 -3.37 30.00 9.49
CA LYS A 76 -3.89 30.57 8.24
C LYS A 76 -5.20 29.90 7.82
N LEU A 77 -5.31 28.58 7.95
CA LEU A 77 -6.53 27.84 7.62
C LEU A 77 -7.68 28.21 8.57
N LEU A 78 -7.40 28.31 9.87
CA LEU A 78 -8.39 28.75 10.87
C LEU A 78 -8.86 30.19 10.63
N ALA A 79 -7.96 31.09 10.22
CA ALA A 79 -8.30 32.48 9.89
C ALA A 79 -9.17 32.62 8.62
N GLN A 80 -9.23 31.59 7.77
CA GLN A 80 -10.10 31.56 6.59
C GLN A 80 -11.53 31.09 6.90
N ILE A 81 -11.77 30.54 8.09
CA ILE A 81 -13.11 30.16 8.55
C ILE A 81 -13.89 31.45 8.86
N GLY A 82 -15.04 31.64 8.20
CA GLY A 82 -15.85 32.85 8.32
C GLY A 82 -16.56 32.99 9.66
N HIS A 83 -17.61 33.81 9.70
CA HIS A 83 -18.44 34.02 10.91
C HIS A 83 -19.91 33.68 10.67
N SER A 84 -20.20 32.86 9.66
CA SER A 84 -21.54 32.30 9.52
C SER A 84 -21.83 31.30 10.66
N GLY A 85 -23.11 30.94 10.84
CA GLY A 85 -23.48 29.94 11.84
C GLY A 85 -22.80 28.58 11.61
N GLU A 86 -22.58 28.21 10.34
CA GLU A 86 -21.86 26.98 9.95
C GLU A 86 -20.37 27.08 10.29
N ASP A 87 -19.76 28.25 10.07
CA ASP A 87 -18.35 28.49 10.38
C ASP A 87 -18.04 28.35 11.87
N GLU A 88 -18.95 28.78 12.75
CA GLU A 88 -18.76 28.61 14.19
C GLU A 88 -18.86 27.16 14.65
N GLU A 89 -19.65 26.32 13.97
CA GLU A 89 -19.63 24.88 14.24
C GLU A 89 -18.27 24.27 13.86
N VAL A 90 -17.69 24.71 12.74
CA VAL A 90 -16.35 24.29 12.32
C VAL A 90 -15.31 24.73 13.34
N ARG A 91 -15.39 25.95 13.90
CA ARG A 91 -14.48 26.38 14.97
C ARG A 91 -14.61 25.53 16.23
N ARG A 92 -15.84 25.22 16.65
CA ARG A 92 -16.10 24.33 17.78
C ARG A 92 -15.56 22.92 17.58
N ALA A 93 -15.43 22.46 16.34
CA ALA A 93 -14.81 21.17 16.07
C ALA A 93 -13.32 21.11 16.47
N PHE A 94 -12.62 22.24 16.50
CA PHE A 94 -11.21 22.34 16.92
C PHE A 94 -11.03 22.58 18.43
N GLU A 95 -12.11 22.78 19.19
CA GLU A 95 -12.04 22.94 20.64
C GLU A 95 -11.71 21.62 21.34
N GLN A 96 -11.02 21.71 22.49
CA GLN A 96 -10.68 20.54 23.29
C GLN A 96 -11.96 19.85 23.81
N GLY A 97 -12.06 18.54 23.64
CA GLY A 97 -13.24 17.77 24.03
C GLY A 97 -14.43 17.92 23.08
N SER A 98 -14.20 18.43 21.85
CA SER A 98 -15.25 18.40 20.83
C SER A 98 -15.62 16.95 20.51
N LYS A 99 -16.91 16.71 20.26
CA LYS A 99 -17.40 15.41 19.77
C LYS A 99 -16.75 14.98 18.43
N TRP A 100 -16.13 15.93 17.73
CA TRP A 100 -15.45 15.72 16.46
C TRP A 100 -14.01 15.23 16.62
N ALA A 101 -13.44 15.33 17.83
CA ALA A 101 -12.16 14.73 18.19
C ALA A 101 -12.27 13.23 18.43
N ASP A 102 -13.45 12.74 18.85
CA ASP A 102 -13.73 11.32 19.02
C ASP A 102 -14.06 10.67 17.66
N VAL A 103 -13.15 9.81 17.19
CA VAL A 103 -13.28 9.15 15.89
C VAL A 103 -13.27 7.63 16.04
N LYS A 104 -14.03 6.95 15.17
CA LYS A 104 -13.95 5.50 15.05
C LYS A 104 -12.81 5.13 14.11
N ALA A 105 -12.12 4.04 14.42
CA ALA A 105 -11.06 3.51 13.57
C ALA A 105 -11.18 1.99 13.42
N THR A 106 -10.59 1.45 12.37
CA THR A 106 -10.51 0.00 12.13
C THR A 106 -9.69 -0.67 13.24
N SER A 107 -10.16 -1.81 13.74
CA SER A 107 -9.43 -2.60 14.74
C SER A 107 -8.41 -3.56 14.12
N ARG A 108 -8.63 -3.94 12.86
CA ARG A 108 -7.84 -4.92 12.10
C ARG A 108 -7.44 -4.37 10.74
N SER A 109 -6.41 -4.97 10.16
CA SER A 109 -6.04 -4.68 8.78
C SER A 109 -6.94 -5.48 7.83
N VAL A 110 -7.42 -4.81 6.79
CA VAL A 110 -8.29 -5.38 5.75
C VAL A 110 -7.59 -5.30 4.41
N GLY A 111 -7.69 -6.35 3.62
CA GLY A 111 -6.97 -6.45 2.37
C GLY A 111 -7.51 -7.54 1.46
N VAL A 112 -6.79 -7.77 0.37
CA VAL A 112 -7.12 -8.77 -0.63
C VAL A 112 -6.11 -9.90 -0.61
N LEU A 113 -6.59 -11.11 -0.82
CA LEU A 113 -5.81 -12.32 -0.98
C LEU A 113 -6.05 -12.88 -2.37
N PHE A 114 -4.99 -13.00 -3.17
CA PHE A 114 -5.02 -13.72 -4.44
C PHE A 114 -4.57 -15.16 -4.21
N PRO A 115 -5.46 -16.16 -4.39
CA PRO A 115 -5.08 -17.56 -4.18
C PRO A 115 -3.95 -17.96 -5.13
N GLU A 116 -2.86 -18.51 -4.59
CA GLU A 116 -1.72 -19.03 -5.37
C GLU A 116 -1.23 -20.34 -4.73
N GLU A 117 -0.99 -21.36 -5.55
CA GLU A 117 -0.45 -22.64 -5.09
C GLU A 117 1.02 -22.48 -4.72
N GLY A 118 1.40 -22.84 -3.49
CA GLY A 118 2.79 -22.85 -3.03
C GLY A 118 3.19 -21.69 -2.10
N GLU A 119 2.29 -20.76 -1.77
CA GLU A 119 2.53 -19.77 -0.71
C GLU A 119 2.03 -20.28 0.66
N GLU A 120 2.97 -20.47 1.59
CA GLU A 120 2.70 -21.18 2.85
C GLU A 120 1.93 -20.36 3.91
N VAL A 121 2.06 -19.02 3.93
CA VAL A 121 1.57 -18.24 5.09
C VAL A 121 0.05 -18.06 5.08
N LEU A 122 -0.52 -17.67 3.94
CA LEU A 122 -1.95 -17.38 3.81
C LEU A 122 -2.61 -18.15 2.66
N GLY A 123 -1.90 -19.08 2.02
CA GLY A 123 -2.40 -19.81 0.85
C GLY A 123 -2.59 -18.93 -0.39
N GLY A 124 -1.78 -17.86 -0.50
CA GLY A 124 -1.83 -16.91 -1.60
C GLY A 124 -1.32 -15.52 -1.23
N GLN A 125 -1.22 -14.66 -2.25
CA GLN A 125 -0.56 -13.37 -2.15
C GLN A 125 -1.45 -12.36 -1.42
N TRP A 126 -1.02 -11.98 -0.22
CA TRP A 126 -1.72 -11.01 0.61
C TRP A 126 -1.30 -9.57 0.32
N ILE A 127 -2.29 -8.69 0.16
CA ILE A 127 -2.10 -7.26 -0.07
C ILE A 127 -3.00 -6.48 0.90
N SER A 128 -2.39 -5.90 1.93
CA SER A 128 -3.09 -5.01 2.86
C SER A 128 -3.52 -3.71 2.16
N VAL A 129 -4.80 -3.35 2.27
CA VAL A 129 -5.37 -2.15 1.62
C VAL A 129 -5.77 -1.09 2.64
N VAL A 130 -6.37 -1.50 3.75
CA VAL A 130 -6.73 -0.65 4.87
C VAL A 130 -6.00 -1.19 6.09
N GLN A 131 -5.11 -0.39 6.66
CA GLN A 131 -4.36 -0.79 7.85
C GLN A 131 -5.25 -0.71 9.09
N ARG A 132 -4.89 -1.46 10.14
CA ARG A 132 -5.44 -1.23 11.49
C ARG A 132 -5.28 0.24 11.89
N GLU A 133 -6.16 0.71 12.77
CA GLU A 133 -6.19 2.10 13.26
C GLU A 133 -6.48 3.14 12.17
N THR A 134 -7.05 2.73 11.03
CA THR A 134 -7.51 3.68 10.01
C THR A 134 -8.86 4.28 10.43
N VAL A 135 -8.91 5.61 10.58
CA VAL A 135 -10.13 6.35 10.90
C VAL A 135 -11.19 6.17 9.81
N VAL A 136 -12.45 5.95 10.21
CA VAL A 136 -13.61 5.76 9.32
C VAL A 136 -14.58 6.95 9.37
N PRO A 137 -15.29 7.27 8.27
CA PRO A 137 -15.35 6.57 6.99
C PRO A 137 -14.06 6.73 6.16
N ALA A 138 -13.66 5.66 5.47
CA ALA A 138 -12.42 5.62 4.71
C ALA A 138 -12.65 5.11 3.29
N ARG A 139 -11.92 5.67 2.33
CA ARG A 139 -11.82 5.15 0.96
C ARG A 139 -10.37 4.90 0.60
N ARG A 140 -10.07 3.70 0.10
CA ARG A 140 -8.77 3.32 -0.43
C ARG A 140 -8.95 2.69 -1.80
N THR A 141 -8.02 2.94 -2.70
CA THR A 141 -8.01 2.34 -4.03
C THR A 141 -6.58 1.96 -4.38
N ILE A 142 -6.40 0.70 -4.76
CA ILE A 142 -5.12 0.17 -5.23
C ILE A 142 -5.25 -0.28 -6.68
N SER A 143 -4.16 -0.20 -7.42
CA SER A 143 -4.08 -0.69 -8.81
C SER A 143 -3.02 -1.78 -8.87
N LEU A 144 -3.42 -2.97 -9.33
CA LEU A 144 -2.56 -4.15 -9.40
C LEU A 144 -2.46 -4.64 -10.84
N ASN A 145 -1.29 -5.19 -11.20
CA ASN A 145 -1.15 -5.97 -12.43
C ASN A 145 -1.30 -7.44 -12.03
N VAL A 146 -2.34 -8.09 -12.54
CA VAL A 146 -2.70 -9.47 -12.19
C VAL A 146 -2.30 -10.39 -13.34
N ASP A 147 -1.57 -11.44 -13.02
CA ASP A 147 -1.20 -12.50 -13.97
C ASP A 147 -2.34 -13.53 -14.05
N LEU A 148 -2.76 -13.84 -15.28
CA LEU A 148 -3.89 -14.73 -15.59
C LEU A 148 -3.40 -16.06 -16.20
N GLY A 149 -2.09 -16.31 -16.15
CA GLY A 149 -1.45 -17.53 -16.65
C GLY A 149 -1.36 -17.61 -18.18
N GLU A 150 -1.11 -18.82 -18.66
CA GLU A 150 -0.84 -19.11 -20.08
C GLU A 150 -2.04 -19.67 -20.84
N ALA A 151 -3.07 -20.13 -20.13
CA ALA A 151 -4.25 -20.75 -20.73
C ALA A 151 -4.90 -19.82 -21.77
N GLU A 152 -5.50 -20.36 -22.83
CA GLU A 152 -6.13 -19.56 -23.90
C GLU A 152 -7.64 -19.33 -23.71
N GLY A 153 -8.25 -19.93 -22.67
CA GLY A 153 -9.68 -19.83 -22.38
C GLY A 153 -10.15 -18.47 -21.85
N GLU A 154 -11.37 -18.46 -21.28
CA GLU A 154 -11.91 -17.27 -20.61
C GLU A 154 -10.97 -16.80 -19.48
N LYS A 155 -10.66 -15.51 -19.45
CA LYS A 155 -9.77 -14.92 -18.47
C LYS A 155 -10.61 -14.39 -17.31
N LYS A 156 -10.36 -14.86 -16.09
CA LYS A 156 -11.08 -14.44 -14.89
C LYS A 156 -10.09 -13.95 -13.85
N VAL A 157 -10.47 -12.86 -13.18
CA VAL A 157 -9.80 -12.39 -11.97
C VAL A 157 -10.71 -12.76 -10.81
N GLY A 158 -10.13 -13.34 -9.76
CA GLY A 158 -10.81 -13.61 -8.51
C GLY A 158 -9.87 -13.32 -7.35
N PHE A 159 -10.41 -12.72 -6.29
CA PHE A 159 -9.69 -12.52 -5.04
C PHE A 159 -10.65 -12.60 -3.86
N GLU A 160 -10.08 -12.96 -2.71
CA GLU A 160 -10.78 -12.97 -1.43
C GLU A 160 -10.46 -11.70 -0.66
N VAL A 161 -11.39 -11.29 0.20
CA VAL A 161 -11.25 -10.14 1.09
C VAL A 161 -11.26 -10.67 2.52
N TRP A 162 -10.21 -10.33 3.26
CA TRP A 162 -10.00 -10.83 4.61
C TRP A 162 -9.68 -9.70 5.58
N GLU A 163 -10.00 -9.94 6.85
CA GLU A 163 -9.36 -9.31 7.99
C GLU A 163 -8.19 -10.17 8.47
N VAL A 164 -7.08 -9.52 8.81
CA VAL A 164 -5.89 -10.19 9.36
C VAL A 164 -5.47 -9.60 10.69
N LYS A 165 -4.88 -10.45 11.53
CA LYS A 165 -4.14 -10.05 12.73
C LYS A 165 -2.68 -9.88 12.38
N GLU A 166 -2.13 -8.73 12.74
CA GLU A 166 -0.70 -8.44 12.61
C GLU A 166 -0.03 -8.62 13.98
N GLY A 167 0.98 -9.49 14.03
CA GLY A 167 1.79 -9.77 15.21
C GLY A 167 3.27 -9.49 14.97
N ILE A 168 4.07 -9.53 16.04
CA ILE A 168 5.53 -9.51 15.98
C ILE A 168 6.02 -10.73 16.75
N LYS A 169 6.69 -11.64 16.06
CA LYS A 169 7.42 -12.74 16.69
C LYS A 169 8.85 -12.27 16.93
N VAL A 170 9.30 -12.38 18.17
CA VAL A 170 10.68 -12.03 18.55
C VAL A 170 11.42 -13.33 18.78
N ASP A 171 12.32 -13.67 17.87
CA ASP A 171 13.19 -14.83 18.00
C ASP A 171 14.54 -14.36 18.54
N LYS A 172 14.97 -14.95 19.67
CA LYS A 172 16.28 -14.73 20.29
C LYS A 172 17.26 -15.73 19.70
N VAL A 173 18.17 -15.27 18.85
CA VAL A 173 19.20 -16.13 18.24
C VAL A 173 20.50 -15.97 19.03
N LYS A 174 21.03 -17.08 19.54
CA LYS A 174 22.37 -17.08 20.16
C LYS A 174 23.43 -16.89 19.07
N PRO A 175 24.44 -16.02 19.26
CA PRO A 175 25.53 -15.85 18.31
C PRO A 175 26.22 -17.19 18.00
N PRO A 176 26.73 -17.40 16.78
CA PRO A 176 27.59 -18.55 16.49
C PRO A 176 28.83 -18.49 17.38
N LYS A 177 29.09 -19.54 18.16
CA LYS A 177 30.36 -19.68 18.87
C LYS A 177 31.47 -19.78 17.83
N GLU A 178 32.35 -18.79 17.78
CA GLU A 178 33.60 -18.92 17.04
C GLU A 178 34.43 -20.03 17.70
N GLU A 179 34.57 -21.16 17.00
CA GLU A 179 35.60 -22.15 17.31
C GLU A 179 36.93 -21.61 16.76
N GLU A 180 37.65 -20.82 17.56
CA GLU A 180 39.10 -20.65 17.40
C GLU A 180 39.81 -21.11 18.69
N GLU A 181 40.85 -21.91 18.48
CA GLU A 181 41.58 -22.74 19.43
C GLU A 181 42.44 -21.94 20.44
N GLU A 182 42.28 -22.24 21.73
CA GLU A 182 43.32 -22.49 22.78
C GLU A 182 42.94 -21.92 24.17
N PRO A 183 43.29 -22.63 25.28
CA PRO A 183 42.79 -22.33 26.62
C PRO A 183 43.72 -21.39 27.40
N LEU A 184 43.23 -20.21 27.78
CA LEU A 184 43.82 -19.42 28.86
C LEU A 184 42.74 -18.90 29.83
N GLU A 185 43.11 -18.97 31.10
CA GLU A 185 42.29 -18.84 32.30
C GLU A 185 41.78 -17.40 32.58
N GLU A 186 40.71 -17.36 33.39
CA GLU A 186 40.25 -16.27 34.28
C GLU A 186 39.33 -15.13 33.76
N GLU A 187 38.10 -15.14 34.31
CA GLU A 187 37.17 -14.05 34.67
C GLU A 187 37.06 -12.80 33.78
N GLU A 188 35.98 -12.72 32.99
CA GLU A 188 35.10 -11.54 32.95
C GLU A 188 33.70 -11.94 32.41
N GLU A 189 32.66 -11.75 33.24
CA GLU A 189 31.24 -11.81 32.85
C GLU A 189 30.94 -10.65 31.88
N GLU A 190 31.19 -10.83 30.58
CA GLU A 190 30.62 -9.94 29.55
C GLU A 190 29.24 -10.47 29.12
N GLU A 191 28.21 -9.66 29.36
CA GLU A 191 26.85 -9.87 28.88
C GLU A 191 26.85 -10.00 27.35
N GLU A 192 26.81 -11.23 26.81
CA GLU A 192 26.59 -11.47 25.38
C GLU A 192 25.22 -10.88 24.99
N GLU A 193 25.22 -9.74 24.29
CA GLU A 193 24.02 -9.08 23.78
C GLU A 193 23.27 -10.02 22.81
N GLU A 194 22.20 -10.66 23.29
CA GLU A 194 21.30 -11.48 22.48
C GLU A 194 20.74 -10.67 21.31
N ILE A 195 21.01 -11.09 20.07
CA ILE A 195 20.48 -10.43 18.87
C ILE A 195 19.00 -10.81 18.71
N GLU A 196 18.11 -9.90 19.13
CA GLU A 196 16.65 -10.04 18.92
C GLU A 196 16.28 -9.80 17.45
N VAL A 197 15.86 -10.86 16.74
CA VAL A 197 15.30 -10.75 15.39
C VAL A 197 13.78 -10.63 15.51
N LYS A 198 13.23 -9.46 15.14
CA LYS A 198 11.78 -9.19 15.16
C LYS A 198 11.17 -9.44 13.79
N GLU A 199 10.40 -10.51 13.66
CA GLU A 199 9.67 -10.87 12.45
C GLU A 199 8.19 -10.47 12.56
N LYS A 200 7.65 -9.83 11.52
CA LYS A 200 6.22 -9.50 11.47
C LYS A 200 5.43 -10.73 11.03
N THR A 201 4.48 -11.15 11.84
CA THR A 201 3.57 -12.25 11.53
C THR A 201 2.21 -11.72 11.07
N ILE A 202 1.59 -12.39 10.10
CA ILE A 202 0.26 -12.06 9.58
C ILE A 202 -0.57 -13.34 9.58
N GLU A 203 -1.72 -13.31 10.24
CA GLU A 203 -2.63 -14.47 10.37
C GLU A 203 -4.03 -14.11 9.87
N LYS A 204 -4.70 -15.05 9.18
CA LYS A 204 -6.11 -14.89 8.79
C LYS A 204 -7.00 -14.84 10.04
N ASP A 205 -7.91 -13.87 10.09
CA ASP A 205 -8.84 -13.72 11.20
C ASP A 205 -10.28 -13.95 10.76
N SER A 206 -10.77 -13.17 9.80
CA SER A 206 -12.15 -13.24 9.34
C SER A 206 -12.26 -13.12 7.83
N PHE A 207 -13.00 -14.03 7.21
CA PHE A 207 -13.38 -13.92 5.80
C PHE A 207 -14.52 -12.93 5.67
N LEU A 208 -14.37 -11.95 4.78
CA LEU A 208 -15.38 -10.91 4.57
C LEU A 208 -16.21 -11.20 3.32
N THR A 209 -15.55 -11.32 2.17
CA THR A 209 -16.22 -11.57 0.88
C THR A 209 -15.22 -12.04 -0.17
N SER A 210 -15.71 -12.45 -1.33
CA SER A 210 -14.90 -12.73 -2.53
C SER A 210 -15.46 -11.96 -3.71
N VAL A 211 -14.58 -11.44 -4.57
CA VAL A 211 -14.96 -10.73 -5.79
C VAL A 211 -14.31 -11.40 -6.98
N GLY A 212 -15.11 -11.68 -8.01
CA GLY A 212 -14.62 -12.24 -9.27
C GLY A 212 -15.32 -11.64 -10.47
N PHE A 213 -14.58 -11.48 -11.57
CA PHE A 213 -15.10 -10.96 -12.84
C PHE A 213 -14.24 -11.43 -14.02
N SER A 214 -14.83 -11.40 -15.22
CA SER A 214 -14.12 -11.77 -16.46
C SER A 214 -13.30 -10.59 -16.99
N ALA A 215 -12.03 -10.82 -17.29
CA ALA A 215 -11.10 -9.84 -17.83
C ALA A 215 -11.19 -9.81 -19.36
N GLN A 216 -11.65 -8.69 -19.92
CA GLN A 216 -11.87 -8.50 -21.36
C GLN A 216 -10.72 -7.75 -22.04
N HIS A 217 -9.90 -7.04 -21.27
CA HIS A 217 -8.79 -6.21 -21.73
C HIS A 217 -7.41 -6.77 -21.37
N ALA A 218 -7.34 -8.05 -21.01
CA ALA A 218 -6.08 -8.74 -20.76
C ALA A 218 -5.16 -8.68 -21.98
N THR A 219 -3.86 -8.52 -21.73
CA THR A 219 -2.82 -8.45 -22.76
C THR A 219 -1.79 -9.55 -22.54
N LYS A 220 -1.36 -10.21 -23.62
CA LYS A 220 -0.34 -11.25 -23.54
C LYS A 220 1.05 -10.62 -23.54
N ILE A 221 1.78 -10.75 -22.43
CA ILE A 221 3.13 -10.24 -22.24
C ILE A 221 4.04 -11.44 -21.97
N LYS A 222 5.05 -11.66 -22.83
CA LYS A 222 6.00 -12.80 -22.71
C LYS A 222 5.32 -14.17 -22.59
N GLY A 223 4.20 -14.38 -23.30
CA GLY A 223 3.47 -15.66 -23.29
C GLY A 223 2.42 -15.79 -22.18
N ARG A 224 2.45 -14.95 -21.14
CA ARG A 224 1.48 -14.93 -20.05
C ARG A 224 0.47 -13.80 -20.22
N TRP A 225 -0.79 -14.06 -19.89
CA TRP A 225 -1.83 -13.04 -19.91
C TRP A 225 -1.75 -12.19 -18.65
N GLN A 226 -1.79 -10.87 -18.80
CA GLN A 226 -1.79 -9.94 -17.69
C GLN A 226 -2.87 -8.89 -17.89
N THR A 227 -3.52 -8.48 -16.81
CA THR A 227 -4.47 -7.37 -16.83
C THR A 227 -4.23 -6.43 -15.66
N LYS A 228 -4.67 -5.18 -15.79
CA LYS A 228 -4.61 -4.19 -14.72
C LYS A 228 -5.97 -4.11 -14.05
N VAL A 229 -5.99 -4.21 -12.72
CA VAL A 229 -7.21 -4.17 -11.91
C VAL A 229 -7.10 -3.06 -10.89
N ASP A 230 -8.12 -2.22 -10.82
CA ASP A 230 -8.32 -1.27 -9.74
C ASP A 230 -9.28 -1.90 -8.73
N ILE A 231 -8.90 -1.89 -7.44
CA ILE A 231 -9.73 -2.38 -6.34
C ILE A 231 -9.96 -1.23 -5.38
N GLN A 232 -11.21 -0.93 -5.08
CA GLN A 232 -11.64 0.12 -4.18
C GLN A 232 -12.35 -0.47 -2.97
N PHE A 233 -11.91 -0.03 -1.80
CA PHE A 233 -12.55 -0.26 -0.52
C PHE A 233 -13.22 1.03 -0.07
N VAL A 234 -14.48 0.95 0.32
CA VAL A 234 -15.23 2.01 1.00
C VAL A 234 -15.70 1.45 2.34
N ILE A 235 -15.22 2.04 3.43
CA ILE A 235 -15.63 1.68 4.79
C ILE A 235 -16.53 2.79 5.32
N GLY A 236 -17.75 2.43 5.71
CA GLY A 236 -18.75 3.32 6.30
C GLY A 236 -18.41 3.72 7.74
N SER A 237 -19.07 4.77 8.24
CA SER A 237 -18.96 5.21 9.64
C SER A 237 -19.60 4.22 10.64
N ASP A 238 -20.41 3.31 10.13
CA ASP A 238 -21.00 2.17 10.84
C ASP A 238 -20.08 0.93 10.85
N GLY A 239 -19.00 0.92 10.06
CA GLY A 239 -18.10 -0.22 9.89
C GLY A 239 -18.47 -1.15 8.73
N GLY A 240 -19.53 -0.86 7.96
CA GLY A 240 -19.86 -1.62 6.74
C GLY A 240 -18.78 -1.44 5.66
N ILE A 241 -18.55 -2.46 4.84
CA ILE A 241 -17.49 -2.46 3.83
C ILE A 241 -18.10 -2.71 2.44
N GLU A 242 -17.87 -1.81 1.49
CA GLU A 242 -18.11 -2.04 0.06
C GLU A 242 -16.76 -2.24 -0.64
N VAL A 243 -16.60 -3.39 -1.29
CA VAL A 243 -15.45 -3.70 -2.13
C VAL A 243 -15.89 -3.70 -3.58
N SER A 244 -15.19 -2.93 -4.39
CA SER A 244 -15.45 -2.82 -5.82
C SER A 244 -14.18 -3.06 -6.61
N ALA A 245 -14.25 -3.82 -7.69
CA ALA A 245 -13.14 -4.03 -8.60
C ALA A 245 -13.58 -3.82 -10.05
N TRP A 246 -12.67 -3.32 -10.86
CA TRP A 246 -12.87 -3.20 -12.30
C TRP A 246 -11.54 -3.34 -13.03
N GLU A 247 -11.61 -3.89 -14.23
CA GLU A 247 -10.48 -3.93 -15.14
C GLU A 247 -10.16 -2.52 -15.65
N VAL A 248 -8.88 -2.21 -15.85
CA VAL A 248 -8.40 -0.94 -16.42
C VAL A 248 -7.76 -1.22 -17.77
N GLY A 249 -8.49 -0.92 -18.84
CA GLY A 249 -8.03 -1.02 -20.21
C GLY A 249 -7.64 0.34 -20.80
N LYS A 250 -7.30 0.35 -22.11
CA LYS A 250 -7.00 1.59 -22.85
C LYS A 250 -8.20 2.56 -22.92
N ALA A 251 -9.41 2.02 -22.91
CA ALA A 251 -10.66 2.78 -22.93
C ALA A 251 -11.09 3.31 -21.55
N GLY A 252 -10.32 3.01 -20.49
CA GLY A 252 -10.65 3.37 -19.11
C GLY A 252 -11.09 2.17 -18.27
N ARG A 253 -12.03 2.41 -17.36
CA ARG A 253 -12.54 1.40 -16.43
C ARG A 253 -13.59 0.54 -17.11
N GLY A 254 -13.42 -0.78 -17.05
CA GLY A 254 -14.38 -1.77 -17.53
C GLY A 254 -15.57 -1.93 -16.59
N GLU A 255 -16.21 -3.10 -16.67
CA GLU A 255 -17.36 -3.44 -15.82
C GLU A 255 -16.98 -3.46 -14.34
N LYS A 256 -17.84 -2.87 -13.50
CA LYS A 256 -17.67 -2.84 -12.04
C LYS A 256 -18.26 -4.10 -11.44
N ALA A 257 -17.42 -4.94 -10.84
CA ALA A 257 -17.85 -5.98 -9.90
C ALA A 257 -17.82 -5.41 -8.48
N SER A 258 -18.85 -5.64 -7.68
CA SER A 258 -18.90 -5.15 -6.31
C SER A 258 -19.56 -6.15 -5.36
N SER A 259 -19.08 -6.16 -4.12
CA SER A 259 -19.67 -6.90 -3.02
C SER A 259 -19.70 -6.00 -1.78
N SER A 260 -20.73 -6.17 -0.95
CA SER A 260 -20.90 -5.43 0.29
C SER A 260 -20.99 -6.38 1.48
N VAL A 261 -20.36 -5.98 2.57
CA VAL A 261 -20.39 -6.66 3.85
C VAL A 261 -21.06 -5.71 4.85
N PRO A 262 -22.20 -6.08 5.46
CA PRO A 262 -22.85 -5.24 6.45
C PRO A 262 -21.96 -5.11 7.69
N PRO A 263 -22.14 -4.05 8.49
CA PRO A 263 -21.44 -3.92 9.77
C PRO A 263 -21.79 -5.10 10.68
N LEU A 264 -20.77 -5.67 11.33
CA LEU A 264 -20.96 -6.68 12.36
C LEU A 264 -21.63 -6.02 13.57
N GLN A 265 -22.81 -6.51 13.95
CA GLN A 265 -23.57 -6.03 15.12
C GLN A 265 -22.90 -6.45 16.43
#